data_AF-A0A7S0M5I9-F1
#
_entry.id   AF-A0A7S0M5I9-F1
#
_cell.length_a   1.000
_cell.length_b   1.000
_cell.length_c   1.000
_cell.angle_alpha   90.00
_cell.angle_beta   90.00
_cell.angle_gamma   90.00
#
_symmetry.space_group_name_H-M   'P 1'
#
loop_
_entity.id
_entity.type
_entity.pdbx_description
1 polymer ?
#
loop_
_entity_poly.entity_id
_entity_poly.type
_entity_poly.pdbx_seq_one_letter_code
_entity_poly.pdbx_strand_id
1 'polypeptide(L)'
;PREKSPPASRANGAAAAGDGGGSGGVELSRSLALHGPGAKTAVMGILNYTPDSFSDGGRHSASVDAAVRRIEELVAQGADIVDIGGQSTRPGAALVSEAEEMARVVPIIAAARAAGVGAVLSVDTFRSAVAKQAVLAGADLVNDVSGGLLDPAMFATVASLQVPVVVMHYRGDPATMQSLANYPAGDEGVVATV
;
A
#
# COMPACT_ATOMS: atom_id res chain seq x y z
N PRO A 1 13.06 -73.20 -15.52
CA PRO A 1 11.58 -73.08 -15.50
C PRO A 1 11.11 -72.49 -14.16
N ARG A 2 10.73 -71.21 -14.22
CA ARG A 2 9.70 -70.49 -13.43
C ARG A 2 9.81 -70.51 -11.89
N GLU A 3 9.69 -69.42 -11.15
CA GLU A 3 9.58 -67.98 -11.39
C GLU A 3 9.73 -67.34 -10.00
N LYS A 4 10.45 -66.21 -9.89
CA LYS A 4 10.44 -65.37 -8.68
C LYS A 4 9.11 -64.60 -8.63
N SER A 5 8.58 -64.38 -7.44
CA SER A 5 7.48 -63.44 -7.19
C SER A 5 7.74 -62.64 -5.90
N PRO A 6 7.22 -61.40 -5.80
CA PRO A 6 8.00 -60.22 -5.41
C PRO A 6 7.72 -59.74 -3.97
N PRO A 7 8.43 -58.69 -3.45
CA PRO A 7 8.24 -58.22 -2.09
C PRO A 7 6.96 -57.40 -1.92
N ALA A 8 6.32 -57.52 -0.76
CA ALA A 8 5.14 -56.75 -0.39
C ALA A 8 5.48 -55.26 -0.17
N SER A 9 4.60 -54.42 -0.69
CA SER A 9 4.70 -52.97 -0.84
C SER A 9 4.58 -52.16 0.46
N ARG A 10 5.28 -51.02 0.47
CA ARG A 10 5.04 -49.88 1.37
C ARG A 10 3.58 -49.41 1.29
N ALA A 11 2.97 -49.18 2.45
CA ALA A 11 1.88 -48.23 2.62
C ALA A 11 2.34 -47.19 3.66
N ASN A 12 2.54 -45.96 3.20
CA ASN A 12 2.78 -44.79 4.05
C ASN A 12 1.49 -44.48 4.80
N GLY A 13 1.48 -44.72 6.10
CA GLY A 13 0.41 -44.29 7.00
C GLY A 13 0.66 -42.85 7.47
N ALA A 14 -0.27 -41.99 7.08
CA ALA A 14 -0.73 -40.76 7.74
C ALA A 14 0.30 -39.85 8.42
N ALA A 15 0.49 -38.69 7.77
CA ALA A 15 1.04 -37.48 8.35
C ALA A 15 0.30 -37.09 9.64
N ALA A 16 1.05 -36.90 10.71
CA ALA A 16 0.63 -36.06 11.82
C ALA A 16 0.60 -34.60 11.31
N ALA A 17 -0.59 -33.99 11.34
CA ALA A 17 -0.75 -32.57 11.10
C ALA A 17 -0.07 -31.79 12.23
N GLY A 18 1.12 -31.28 11.94
CA GLY A 18 1.73 -30.21 12.73
C GLY A 18 1.06 -28.90 12.35
N ASP A 19 0.34 -28.33 13.32
CA ASP A 19 -0.18 -26.98 13.30
C ASP A 19 1.00 -25.99 13.23
N GLY A 20 1.34 -25.61 11.99
CA GLY A 20 2.37 -24.64 11.68
C GLY A 20 1.72 -23.30 11.38
N GLY A 21 1.29 -22.60 12.43
CA GLY A 21 0.96 -21.17 12.37
C GLY A 21 2.19 -20.34 12.03
N GLY A 22 2.56 -20.32 10.75
CA GLY A 22 3.55 -19.39 10.22
C GLY A 22 2.95 -18.01 10.20
N SER A 23 3.45 -17.12 11.06
CA SER A 23 3.28 -15.68 10.90
C SER A 23 3.96 -15.27 9.60
N GLY A 24 3.21 -15.33 8.50
CA GLY A 24 3.63 -14.90 7.16
C GLY A 24 3.77 -13.40 7.10
N GLY A 25 4.76 -12.86 7.80
CA GLY A 25 5.18 -11.47 7.66
C GLY A 25 5.52 -11.22 6.20
N VAL A 26 4.99 -10.16 5.64
CA VAL A 26 5.40 -9.67 4.33
C VAL A 26 6.83 -9.17 4.49
N GLU A 27 7.79 -9.83 3.86
CA GLU A 27 9.16 -9.34 3.83
C GLU A 27 9.19 -8.04 3.01
N LEU A 28 9.58 -6.93 3.63
CA LEU A 28 9.73 -5.66 2.93
C LEU A 28 10.76 -5.83 1.81
N SER A 29 10.32 -5.67 0.57
CA SER A 29 11.19 -5.88 -0.59
C SER A 29 12.35 -4.88 -0.60
N ARG A 30 12.17 -3.70 0.03
CA ARG A 30 13.08 -2.56 0.02
C ARG A 30 12.94 -1.75 1.32
N SER A 31 14.06 -1.19 1.80
CA SER A 31 14.09 -0.30 2.97
C SER A 31 14.79 1.01 2.61
N LEU A 32 14.20 2.13 3.03
CA LEU A 32 14.81 3.46 2.96
C LEU A 32 15.18 3.89 4.38
N ALA A 33 16.46 4.22 4.60
CA ALA A 33 16.91 4.81 5.85
C ALA A 33 16.48 6.29 5.90
N LEU A 34 15.28 6.55 6.43
CA LEU A 34 14.68 7.88 6.49
C LEU A 34 15.15 8.73 7.69
N HIS A 35 15.90 8.15 8.64
CA HIS A 35 16.39 8.85 9.83
C HIS A 35 17.82 8.45 10.20
N GLY A 36 18.50 9.33 10.94
CA GLY A 36 19.86 9.11 11.47
C GLY A 36 20.93 10.03 10.84
N PRO A 37 22.15 10.05 11.40
CA PRO A 37 23.24 10.86 10.86
C PRO A 37 23.55 10.50 9.41
N GLY A 38 23.51 11.49 8.51
CA GLY A 38 23.76 11.28 7.07
C GLY A 38 22.56 10.75 6.28
N ALA A 39 21.37 10.61 6.88
CA ALA A 39 20.16 10.34 6.13
C ALA A 39 19.91 11.47 5.12
N LYS A 40 19.69 11.11 3.86
CA LYS A 40 19.33 12.07 2.81
C LYS A 40 17.85 12.43 2.91
N THR A 41 17.49 13.63 2.45
CA THR A 41 16.10 13.95 2.16
C THR A 41 15.63 13.07 1.00
N ALA A 42 14.72 12.14 1.27
CA ALA A 42 14.12 11.31 0.24
C ALA A 42 13.11 12.10 -0.59
N VAL A 43 13.08 11.86 -1.89
CA VAL A 43 12.10 12.47 -2.81
C VAL A 43 10.93 11.50 -3.04
N MET A 44 9.71 11.95 -2.73
CA MET A 44 8.49 11.19 -2.99
C MET A 44 7.81 11.73 -4.26
N GLY A 45 7.76 10.92 -5.31
CA GLY A 45 7.01 11.19 -6.53
C GLY A 45 5.54 10.81 -6.36
N ILE A 46 4.63 11.69 -6.77
CA ILE A 46 3.18 11.46 -6.58
C ILE A 46 2.56 10.93 -7.88
N LEU A 47 1.82 9.83 -7.78
CA LEU A 47 0.96 9.28 -8.82
C LEU A 47 -0.50 9.28 -8.33
N ASN A 48 -1.20 10.38 -8.61
CA ASN A 48 -2.65 10.44 -8.43
C ASN A 48 -3.35 9.80 -9.63
N TYR A 49 -3.94 8.62 -9.44
CA TYR A 49 -4.60 7.87 -10.49
C TYR A 49 -6.12 7.95 -10.32
N THR A 50 -6.73 8.87 -11.08
CA THR A 50 -8.18 9.00 -11.23
C THR A 50 -8.53 8.79 -12.70
N PRO A 51 -9.06 7.62 -13.09
CA PRO A 51 -9.51 7.43 -14.45
C PRO A 51 -10.71 8.32 -14.73
N ASP A 52 -10.55 9.24 -15.67
CA ASP A 52 -11.71 9.91 -16.27
C ASP A 52 -12.48 8.84 -17.08
N SER A 53 -13.69 8.49 -16.62
CA SER A 53 -14.65 7.52 -17.21
C SER A 53 -14.28 6.03 -17.17
N PHE A 54 -14.98 5.29 -16.30
CA PHE A 54 -14.76 3.88 -15.96
C PHE A 54 -15.59 2.87 -16.79
N SER A 55 -16.01 3.19 -18.03
CA SER A 55 -17.05 2.39 -18.73
C SER A 55 -16.61 1.46 -19.87
N ASP A 56 -15.36 1.45 -20.34
CA ASP A 56 -15.03 0.71 -21.58
C ASP A 56 -14.01 -0.41 -21.34
N GLY A 57 -14.52 -1.64 -21.21
CA GLY A 57 -13.88 -2.91 -20.78
C GLY A 57 -12.66 -3.41 -21.57
N GLY A 58 -11.64 -2.58 -21.69
CA GLY A 58 -10.34 -2.85 -22.29
C GLY A 58 -9.31 -1.73 -22.08
N ARG A 59 -9.74 -0.54 -21.60
CA ARG A 59 -8.84 0.59 -21.30
C ARG A 59 -8.06 0.44 -20.00
N HIS A 60 -8.48 -0.46 -19.10
CA HIS A 60 -7.83 -0.61 -17.79
C HIS A 60 -6.38 -1.07 -17.90
N SER A 61 -6.07 -2.04 -18.78
CA SER A 61 -4.68 -2.47 -19.01
C SER A 61 -3.83 -1.34 -19.59
N ALA A 62 -4.35 -0.61 -20.59
CA ALA A 62 -3.65 0.53 -21.18
C ALA A 62 -3.39 1.65 -20.16
N SER A 63 -4.31 1.84 -19.20
CA SER A 63 -4.15 2.83 -18.13
C SER A 63 -3.23 2.35 -17.01
N VAL A 64 -3.12 1.05 -16.75
CA VAL A 64 -2.12 0.47 -15.84
C VAL A 64 -0.73 0.58 -16.46
N ASP A 65 -0.56 0.25 -17.74
CA ASP A 65 0.73 0.40 -18.43
C ASP A 65 1.19 1.86 -18.45
N ALA A 66 0.27 2.80 -18.65
CA ALA A 66 0.57 4.23 -18.57
C ALA A 66 0.98 4.66 -17.15
N ALA A 67 0.32 4.14 -16.12
CA ALA A 67 0.69 4.37 -14.74
C ALA A 67 2.08 3.80 -14.42
N VAL A 68 2.40 2.58 -14.85
CA VAL A 68 3.72 1.97 -14.67
C VAL A 68 4.80 2.78 -15.37
N ARG A 69 4.61 3.20 -16.63
CA ARG A 69 5.53 4.11 -17.31
C ARG A 69 5.76 5.40 -16.54
N ARG A 70 4.68 5.97 -15.97
CA ARG A 70 4.80 7.18 -15.14
C ARG A 70 5.59 6.94 -13.86
N ILE A 71 5.45 5.78 -13.23
CA ILE A 71 6.26 5.36 -12.08
C ILE A 71 7.73 5.29 -12.49
N GLU A 72 8.05 4.63 -13.60
CA GLU A 72 9.43 4.53 -14.12
C GLU A 72 10.04 5.90 -14.42
N GLU A 73 9.26 6.82 -15.01
CA GLU A 73 9.68 8.21 -15.23
C GLU A 73 9.99 8.94 -13.92
N LEU A 74 9.13 8.82 -12.91
CA LEU A 74 9.36 9.43 -11.60
C LEU A 74 10.65 8.90 -10.96
N VAL A 75 10.89 7.59 -11.05
CA VAL A 75 12.12 6.96 -10.58
C VAL A 75 13.34 7.47 -11.36
N ALA A 76 13.24 7.57 -12.69
CA ALA A 76 14.30 8.13 -13.53
C ALA A 76 14.58 9.61 -13.23
N GLN A 77 13.58 10.36 -12.75
CA GLN A 77 13.71 11.74 -12.28
C GLN A 77 14.28 11.85 -10.86
N GLY A 78 14.57 10.74 -10.19
CA GLY A 78 15.18 10.69 -8.87
C GLY A 78 14.21 10.49 -7.71
N ALA A 79 12.98 10.03 -7.97
CA ALA A 79 12.07 9.64 -6.89
C ALA A 79 12.61 8.40 -6.16
N ASP A 80 12.78 8.54 -4.84
CA ASP A 80 13.14 7.47 -3.92
C ASP A 80 11.91 6.63 -3.53
N ILE A 81 10.77 7.33 -3.41
CA ILE A 81 9.46 6.76 -3.09
C ILE A 81 8.48 7.18 -4.18
N VAL A 82 7.57 6.30 -4.57
CA VAL A 82 6.43 6.65 -5.42
C VAL A 82 5.13 6.40 -4.66
N ASP A 83 4.34 7.46 -4.47
CA ASP A 83 3.08 7.45 -3.72
C ASP A 83 1.88 7.35 -4.65
N ILE A 84 1.13 6.27 -4.53
CA ILE A 84 0.09 5.86 -5.47
C ILE A 84 -1.28 6.03 -4.80
N GLY A 85 -2.04 7.03 -5.25
CA GLY A 85 -3.36 7.35 -4.72
C GLY A 85 -4.47 7.07 -5.74
N GLY A 86 -5.49 6.31 -5.33
CA GLY A 86 -6.69 6.01 -6.14
C GLY A 86 -7.91 6.88 -5.79
N GLN A 87 -7.87 7.55 -4.64
CA GLN A 87 -8.90 8.43 -4.09
C GLN A 87 -8.35 9.85 -4.01
N SER A 88 -9.10 10.83 -4.48
CA SER A 88 -8.72 12.23 -4.27
C SER A 88 -9.11 12.68 -2.87
N THR A 89 -8.16 13.24 -2.13
CA THR A 89 -8.36 13.86 -0.81
C THR A 89 -8.46 15.39 -0.89
N ARG A 90 -8.59 15.92 -2.12
CA ARG A 90 -8.77 17.37 -2.35
C ARG A 90 -10.10 17.85 -1.76
N PRO A 91 -10.19 19.12 -1.31
CA PRO A 91 -11.43 19.68 -0.78
C PRO A 91 -12.60 19.49 -1.75
N GLY A 92 -13.71 18.93 -1.25
CA GLY A 92 -14.93 18.71 -2.04
C GLY A 92 -14.86 17.57 -3.07
N ALA A 93 -13.79 16.78 -3.10
CA ALA A 93 -13.72 15.59 -3.93
C ALA A 93 -14.78 14.56 -3.50
N ALA A 94 -15.46 13.95 -4.48
CA ALA A 94 -16.33 12.82 -4.21
C ALA A 94 -15.50 11.61 -3.75
N LEU A 95 -15.96 10.95 -2.69
CA LEU A 95 -15.39 9.68 -2.28
C LEU A 95 -15.84 8.58 -3.24
N VAL A 96 -14.90 7.84 -3.78
CA VAL A 96 -15.15 6.58 -4.47
C VAL A 96 -15.35 5.45 -3.44
N SER A 97 -15.93 4.36 -3.90
CA SER A 97 -16.07 3.17 -3.06
C SER A 97 -14.70 2.54 -2.76
N GLU A 98 -14.59 1.83 -1.64
CA GLU A 98 -13.38 1.07 -1.28
C GLU A 98 -12.96 0.10 -2.41
N ALA A 99 -13.94 -0.60 -3.00
CA ALA A 99 -13.69 -1.54 -4.10
C ALA A 99 -13.14 -0.82 -5.34
N GLU A 100 -13.61 0.39 -5.63
CA GLU A 100 -13.13 1.19 -6.76
C GLU A 100 -11.72 1.74 -6.52
N GLU A 101 -11.44 2.25 -5.32
CA GLU A 101 -10.09 2.66 -4.91
C GLU A 101 -9.10 1.49 -5.01
N MET A 102 -9.49 0.32 -4.51
CA MET A 102 -8.69 -0.90 -4.59
C MET A 102 -8.45 -1.34 -6.04
N ALA A 103 -9.48 -1.33 -6.89
CA ALA A 103 -9.37 -1.67 -8.30
C ALA A 103 -8.48 -0.70 -9.09
N ARG A 104 -8.30 0.53 -8.60
CA ARG A 104 -7.38 1.53 -9.16
C ARG A 104 -5.93 1.25 -8.77
N VAL A 105 -5.63 1.09 -7.48
CA VAL A 105 -4.24 1.08 -6.99
C VAL A 105 -3.57 -0.30 -7.05
N VAL A 106 -4.30 -1.38 -6.75
CA VAL A 106 -3.72 -2.72 -6.61
C VAL A 106 -3.10 -3.22 -7.92
N PRO A 107 -3.76 -3.10 -9.09
CA PRO A 107 -3.17 -3.55 -10.36
C PRO A 107 -1.91 -2.76 -10.74
N ILE A 108 -1.86 -1.46 -10.42
CA ILE A 108 -0.70 -0.59 -10.71
C ILE A 108 0.51 -1.04 -9.88
N ILE A 109 0.30 -1.27 -8.58
CA ILE A 109 1.37 -1.73 -7.67
C ILE A 109 1.91 -3.09 -8.12
N ALA A 110 1.02 -4.05 -8.39
CA ALA A 110 1.40 -5.38 -8.84
C ALA A 110 2.18 -5.33 -10.17
N ALA A 111 1.70 -4.53 -11.14
CA ALA A 111 2.35 -4.38 -12.44
C ALA A 111 3.71 -3.68 -12.33
N ALA A 112 3.83 -2.64 -11.50
CA ALA A 112 5.11 -1.96 -11.25
C ALA A 112 6.15 -2.93 -10.66
N ARG A 113 5.74 -3.79 -9.73
CA ARG A 113 6.62 -4.85 -9.19
C ARG A 113 7.00 -5.89 -10.22
N ALA A 114 6.05 -6.35 -11.02
CA ALA A 114 6.33 -7.28 -12.12
C ALA A 114 7.30 -6.68 -13.16
N ALA A 115 7.25 -5.36 -13.39
CA ALA A 115 8.18 -4.62 -14.25
C ALA A 115 9.57 -4.41 -13.62
N GLY A 116 9.79 -4.83 -12.37
CA GLY A 116 11.08 -4.69 -11.69
C GLY A 116 11.33 -3.30 -11.11
N VAL A 117 10.29 -2.47 -10.91
CA VAL A 117 10.43 -1.13 -10.32
C VAL A 117 11.14 -1.22 -8.96
N GLY A 118 12.26 -0.49 -8.90
CA GLY A 118 13.21 -0.56 -7.81
C GLY A 118 13.01 0.45 -6.68
N ALA A 119 12.07 1.39 -6.84
CA ALA A 119 11.77 2.37 -5.81
C ALA A 119 10.90 1.78 -4.70
N VAL A 120 10.85 2.47 -3.57
CA VAL A 120 9.87 2.19 -2.53
C VAL A 120 8.49 2.61 -3.03
N LEU A 121 7.50 1.73 -2.91
CA LEU A 121 6.12 2.03 -3.32
C LEU A 121 5.26 2.30 -2.09
N SER A 122 4.61 3.45 -2.11
CA SER A 122 3.63 3.88 -1.11
C SER A 122 2.22 3.80 -1.68
N VAL A 123 1.26 3.41 -0.84
CA VAL A 123 -0.17 3.56 -1.13
C VAL A 123 -0.74 4.70 -0.31
N ASP A 124 -1.29 5.72 -0.99
CA ASP A 124 -2.04 6.82 -0.36
C ASP A 124 -3.49 6.38 -0.18
N THR A 125 -3.83 5.99 1.05
CA THR A 125 -5.17 5.56 1.42
C THR A 125 -5.44 5.72 2.92
N PHE A 126 -6.67 6.09 3.25
CA PHE A 126 -7.19 6.07 4.61
C PHE A 126 -7.99 4.80 4.93
N ARG A 127 -8.05 3.82 4.01
CA ARG A 127 -8.80 2.56 4.18
C ARG A 127 -7.89 1.38 4.42
N SER A 128 -8.05 0.72 5.56
CA SER A 128 -7.25 -0.44 5.97
C SER A 128 -7.33 -1.61 4.99
N ALA A 129 -8.50 -1.86 4.39
CA ALA A 129 -8.67 -2.92 3.39
C ALA A 129 -7.88 -2.64 2.10
N VAL A 130 -7.85 -1.39 1.64
CA VAL A 130 -7.03 -0.96 0.48
C VAL A 130 -5.55 -1.09 0.81
N ALA A 131 -5.13 -0.59 1.98
CA ALA A 131 -3.76 -0.70 2.47
C ALA A 131 -3.28 -2.16 2.50
N LYS A 132 -4.10 -3.06 3.04
CA LYS A 132 -3.81 -4.50 3.08
C LYS A 132 -3.58 -5.09 1.70
N GLN A 133 -4.49 -4.85 0.75
CA GLN A 133 -4.36 -5.42 -0.59
C GLN A 133 -3.20 -4.80 -1.38
N ALA A 134 -2.95 -3.51 -1.21
CA ALA A 134 -1.82 -2.81 -1.81
C ALA A 134 -0.48 -3.37 -1.32
N VAL A 135 -0.33 -3.61 -0.01
CA VAL A 135 0.89 -4.22 0.56
C VAL A 135 1.07 -5.65 0.07
N LEU A 136 0.00 -6.46 0.04
CA LEU A 136 0.06 -7.82 -0.53
C LEU A 136 0.43 -7.83 -2.02
N ALA A 137 0.09 -6.77 -2.76
CA ALA A 137 0.50 -6.58 -4.15
C ALA A 137 1.94 -6.06 -4.30
N GLY A 138 2.58 -5.63 -3.21
CA GLY A 138 3.98 -5.23 -3.15
C GLY A 138 4.24 -3.76 -2.83
N ALA A 139 3.28 -3.02 -2.27
CA ALA A 139 3.59 -1.75 -1.62
C ALA A 139 4.47 -1.99 -0.37
N ASP A 140 5.44 -1.11 -0.12
CA ASP A 140 6.34 -1.22 1.04
C ASP A 140 5.90 -0.32 2.20
N LEU A 141 5.02 0.66 1.97
CA LEU A 141 4.55 1.58 3.02
C LEU A 141 3.13 2.06 2.77
N VAL A 142 2.47 2.47 3.85
CA VAL A 142 1.13 3.07 3.81
C VAL A 142 1.24 4.56 4.12
N ASN A 143 0.58 5.40 3.33
CA ASN A 143 0.46 6.81 3.57
C ASN A 143 -1.01 7.14 3.94
N ASP A 144 -1.27 7.38 5.23
CA ASP A 144 -2.62 7.69 5.71
C ASP A 144 -2.72 9.17 6.09
N VAL A 145 -3.31 9.95 5.19
CA VAL A 145 -3.57 11.39 5.40
C VAL A 145 -4.42 11.66 6.62
N SER A 146 -5.26 10.72 7.06
CA SER A 146 -6.15 10.88 8.21
C SER A 146 -5.48 10.54 9.55
N GLY A 147 -4.32 9.90 9.52
CA GLY A 147 -3.64 9.41 10.72
C GLY A 147 -4.47 8.39 11.51
N GLY A 148 -5.17 7.49 10.82
CA GLY A 148 -6.01 6.45 11.42
C GLY A 148 -7.39 6.94 11.89
N LEU A 149 -7.75 8.20 11.64
CA LEU A 149 -9.02 8.77 12.12
C LEU A 149 -10.22 8.36 11.26
N LEU A 150 -10.02 8.07 9.97
CA LEU A 150 -11.11 7.67 9.06
C LEU A 150 -11.34 6.15 9.00
N ASP A 151 -10.38 5.35 9.49
CA ASP A 151 -10.51 3.90 9.63
C ASP A 151 -9.81 3.39 10.90
N PRO A 152 -10.56 3.03 11.96
CA PRO A 152 -10.00 2.54 13.22
C PRO A 152 -9.16 1.26 13.09
N ALA A 153 -9.31 0.49 11.99
CA ALA A 153 -8.54 -0.72 11.75
C ALA A 153 -7.18 -0.46 11.09
N MET A 154 -6.87 0.78 10.68
CA MET A 154 -5.65 1.11 9.94
C MET A 154 -4.38 0.68 10.69
N PHE A 155 -4.20 1.11 11.94
CA PHE A 155 -2.97 0.81 12.68
C PHE A 155 -2.81 -0.68 12.99
N ALA A 156 -3.90 -1.37 13.33
CA ALA A 156 -3.87 -2.82 13.54
C ALA A 156 -3.47 -3.56 12.24
N THR A 157 -3.97 -3.08 11.10
CA THR A 157 -3.67 -3.64 9.78
C THR A 157 -2.20 -3.42 9.40
N VAL A 158 -1.71 -2.19 9.46
CA VAL A 158 -0.29 -1.85 9.21
C VAL A 158 0.64 -2.64 10.13
N ALA A 159 0.31 -2.72 11.43
CA ALA A 159 1.08 -3.50 12.38
C ALA A 159 1.12 -4.99 12.01
N SER A 160 -0.01 -5.58 11.60
CA SER A 160 -0.04 -6.98 11.16
C SER A 160 0.77 -7.23 9.89
N LEU A 161 0.87 -6.22 9.01
CA LEU A 161 1.61 -6.29 7.75
C LEU A 161 3.11 -6.02 7.93
N GLN A 162 3.53 -5.48 9.07
CA GLN A 162 4.91 -5.13 9.39
C GLN A 162 5.51 -4.12 8.40
N VAL A 163 4.69 -3.17 7.92
CA VAL A 163 5.13 -2.07 7.05
C VAL A 163 5.11 -0.73 7.80
N PRO A 164 5.98 0.23 7.44
CA PRO A 164 5.88 1.59 7.98
C PRO A 164 4.60 2.31 7.52
N VAL A 165 4.16 3.28 8.33
CA VAL A 165 3.05 4.19 8.00
C VAL A 165 3.49 5.65 8.13
N VAL A 166 3.10 6.47 7.15
CA VAL A 166 3.15 7.93 7.24
C VAL A 166 1.84 8.40 7.87
N VAL A 167 1.95 9.16 8.95
CA VAL A 167 0.82 9.72 9.69
C VAL A 167 0.83 11.23 9.49
N MET A 168 -0.27 11.77 8.97
CA MET A 168 -0.44 13.22 8.81
C MET A 168 -1.43 13.78 9.82
N HIS A 169 -1.25 15.07 10.14
CA HIS A 169 -2.23 15.80 10.94
C HIS A 169 -3.46 16.13 10.09
N TYR A 170 -4.65 15.75 10.59
CA TYR A 170 -5.90 15.87 9.87
C TYR A 170 -7.05 16.24 10.81
N ARG A 171 -7.98 17.09 10.35
CA ARG A 171 -9.17 17.50 11.12
C ARG A 171 -10.41 17.39 10.26
N GLY A 172 -11.37 16.56 10.68
CA GLY A 172 -12.60 16.29 9.94
C GLY A 172 -12.40 15.30 8.80
N ASP A 173 -12.88 15.65 7.61
CA ASP A 173 -12.86 14.86 6.37
C ASP A 173 -12.72 15.79 5.14
N PRO A 174 -12.59 15.26 3.90
CA PRO A 174 -12.41 16.11 2.72
C PRO A 174 -13.55 17.11 2.47
N ALA A 175 -14.72 16.90 3.07
CA ALA A 175 -15.87 17.79 2.97
C ALA A 175 -15.86 18.90 4.06
N THR A 176 -15.27 18.63 5.22
CA THR A 176 -15.33 19.50 6.41
C THR A 176 -14.00 20.13 6.81
N MET A 177 -12.86 19.62 6.34
CA MET A 177 -11.53 20.04 6.80
C MET A 177 -11.27 21.55 6.67
N GLN A 178 -11.89 22.21 5.69
CA GLN A 178 -11.78 23.66 5.50
C GLN A 178 -12.50 24.48 6.58
N SER A 179 -13.58 23.96 7.18
CA SER A 179 -14.29 24.65 8.26
C SER A 179 -13.63 24.46 9.62
N LEU A 180 -12.67 23.54 9.73
CA LEU A 180 -11.96 23.19 10.96
C LEU A 180 -10.54 23.79 11.03
N ALA A 181 -10.29 24.89 10.31
CA ALA A 181 -8.99 25.55 10.27
C ALA A 181 -8.68 26.46 11.49
N ASN A 182 -9.60 26.58 12.44
CA ASN A 182 -9.40 27.34 13.68
C ASN A 182 -8.76 26.45 14.75
N TYR A 183 -7.55 26.77 15.18
CA TYR A 183 -6.85 26.09 16.27
C TYR A 183 -6.95 26.92 17.56
N PRO A 184 -7.23 26.29 18.71
CA PRO A 184 -7.13 26.97 20.00
C PRO A 184 -5.68 27.45 20.23
N ALA A 185 -5.54 28.55 20.97
CA ALA A 185 -4.22 29.06 21.37
C ALA A 185 -3.62 28.18 22.49
N GLY A 186 -2.30 27.95 22.46
CA GLY A 186 -1.56 27.16 23.46
C GLY A 186 -1.01 25.84 22.93
N ASP A 187 -0.69 24.90 23.82
CA ASP A 187 -0.07 23.59 23.50
C ASP A 187 -1.02 22.60 22.79
N GLU A 188 -2.22 23.05 22.43
CA GLU A 188 -3.24 22.26 21.70
C GLU A 188 -3.09 22.38 20.17
N GLY A 189 -1.98 22.95 19.68
CA GLY A 189 -1.63 23.04 18.26
C GLY A 189 -1.04 21.74 17.68
N VAL A 190 -0.75 21.74 16.38
CA VAL A 190 -0.18 20.57 15.65
C VAL A 190 1.20 20.17 16.19
N VAL A 191 1.96 21.15 16.66
CA VAL A 191 3.27 20.97 17.30
C VAL A 191 3.21 21.73 18.61
N ALA A 192 3.38 21.04 19.74
CA ALA A 192 3.59 21.71 21.01
C ALA A 192 4.91 22.49 20.90
N THR A 193 4.87 23.81 21.14
CA THR A 193 6.08 24.62 21.22
C THR A 193 6.90 24.15 22.42
N VAL A 194 8.04 23.51 22.15
CA VAL A 194 9.08 23.20 23.16
C VAL A 194 10.00 24.39 23.39
#